data_AF-A0A5A7N0Q7-F1
#
_entry.id   AF-A0A5A7N0Q7-F1
#
_cell.length_a   1.000
_cell.length_b   1.000
_cell.length_c   1.000
_cell.angle_alpha   90.00
_cell.angle_beta   90.00
_cell.angle_gamma   90.00
#
_symmetry.space_group_name_H-M   'P 1'
#
loop_
_entity.id
_entity.type
_entity.pdbx_description
1 polymer ?
#
loop_
_entity_poly.entity_id
_entity_poly.type
_entity_poly.pdbx_seq_one_letter_code
_entity_poly.pdbx_strand_id
1 'polypeptide(L)'
;MTIAVKHVDTFAAFAMSLVATVTLMFVAPLLETLGVTGKILASLVSLISFYAVFALVRRLLLKLALKHILGDWMYVTYPHRTDEGEDCDPAKANIDPDSLGFGYMRFSTDETGQIRYCVDLFNSFQSLCDYVYRDKGGEDAIGDAISLAAELNTNGQRIHLLYHARFIEAAKRDRYGRLFLNVRRDGSMTGTWSSDIDGAQILSVGQMRATRPERFPGFAKNTFGVTVS
;
A
#
# COMPACT_ATOMS: atom_id res chain seq x y z
N MET A 1 4.70 -8.72 -12.00
CA MET A 1 5.96 -8.24 -11.37
C MET A 1 6.18 -6.79 -11.79
N THR A 2 6.09 -5.86 -10.85
CA THR A 2 6.06 -4.41 -11.10
C THR A 2 7.42 -3.87 -11.58
N ILE A 3 7.40 -2.87 -12.48
CA ILE A 3 8.60 -2.26 -13.08
C ILE A 3 9.54 -1.68 -12.00
N ALA A 4 8.98 -1.10 -10.94
CA ALA A 4 9.76 -0.59 -9.81
C ALA A 4 10.56 -1.68 -9.08
N VAL A 5 9.98 -2.87 -8.90
CA VAL A 5 10.68 -4.02 -8.26
C VAL A 5 11.84 -4.47 -9.15
N LYS A 6 11.65 -4.55 -10.47
CA LYS A 6 12.73 -4.91 -11.42
C LYS A 6 13.92 -3.94 -11.37
N HIS A 7 13.67 -2.63 -11.32
CA HIS A 7 14.75 -1.64 -11.22
C HIS A 7 15.48 -1.71 -9.87
N VAL A 8 14.75 -1.93 -8.78
CA VAL A 8 15.35 -2.13 -7.46
C VAL A 8 16.20 -3.39 -7.41
N ASP A 9 15.71 -4.51 -7.97
CA ASP A 9 16.47 -5.76 -8.04
C ASP A 9 17.74 -5.58 -8.87
N THR A 10 17.67 -4.84 -9.99
CA THR A 10 18.83 -4.53 -10.84
C THR A 10 19.86 -3.68 -10.11
N PHE A 11 19.42 -2.64 -9.40
CA PHE A 11 20.32 -1.76 -8.65
C PHE A 11 20.94 -2.45 -7.43
N ALA A 12 20.15 -3.29 -6.73
CA ALA A 12 20.65 -4.12 -5.65
C ALA A 12 21.68 -5.14 -6.16
N ALA A 13 21.45 -5.76 -7.32
CA ALA A 13 22.42 -6.65 -7.96
C ALA A 13 23.70 -5.91 -8.38
N PHE A 14 23.59 -4.67 -8.89
CA PHE A 14 24.75 -3.85 -9.20
C PHE A 14 25.56 -3.51 -7.93
N ALA A 15 24.90 -3.06 -6.86
CA ALA A 15 25.54 -2.81 -5.57
C ALA A 15 26.27 -4.06 -5.05
N MET A 16 25.64 -5.23 -5.19
CA MET A 16 26.24 -6.51 -4.83
C MET A 16 27.47 -6.85 -5.65
N SER A 17 27.48 -6.58 -6.95
CA SER A 17 28.66 -6.79 -7.79
C SER A 17 29.85 -5.93 -7.34
N LEU A 18 29.56 -4.70 -6.89
CA LEU A 18 30.58 -3.77 -6.39
C LEU A 18 31.13 -4.21 -5.03
N VAL A 19 30.25 -4.62 -4.10
CA VAL A 19 30.67 -5.19 -2.81
C VAL A 19 31.48 -6.46 -3.04
N ALA A 20 31.03 -7.36 -3.93
CA ALA A 20 31.76 -8.59 -4.25
C ALA A 20 33.16 -8.31 -4.81
N THR A 21 33.28 -7.32 -5.71
CA THR A 21 34.57 -6.92 -6.28
C THR A 21 35.52 -6.39 -5.19
N VAL A 22 35.02 -5.53 -4.31
CA VAL A 22 35.80 -4.99 -3.18
C VAL A 22 36.20 -6.11 -2.22
N THR A 23 35.28 -6.98 -1.83
CA THR A 23 35.58 -8.12 -0.96
C THR A 23 36.61 -9.05 -1.58
N LEU A 24 36.56 -9.31 -2.90
CA LEU A 24 37.55 -10.15 -3.57
C LEU A 24 38.97 -9.55 -3.47
N MET A 25 39.11 -8.22 -3.59
CA MET A 25 40.40 -7.54 -3.46
C MET A 25 41.03 -7.73 -2.06
N PHE A 26 40.22 -7.80 -1.01
CA PHE A 26 40.72 -7.94 0.37
C PHE A 26 40.81 -9.39 0.85
N VAL A 27 39.95 -10.28 0.33
CA VAL A 27 39.86 -11.68 0.78
C VAL A 27 40.76 -12.59 -0.05
N ALA A 28 41.06 -12.26 -1.31
CA ALA A 28 41.95 -13.07 -2.16
C ALA A 28 43.35 -13.30 -1.52
N PRO A 29 44.03 -12.30 -0.93
CA PRO A 29 45.32 -12.53 -0.26
C PRO A 29 45.20 -13.43 0.97
N LEU A 30 44.07 -13.38 1.68
CA LEU A 30 43.79 -14.19 2.86
C LEU A 30 43.47 -15.65 2.49
N LEU A 31 42.78 -15.88 1.37
CA LEU A 31 42.43 -17.21 0.87
C LEU A 31 43.66 -18.05 0.48
N GLU A 32 44.75 -17.43 0.06
CA GLU A 32 45.99 -18.13 -0.31
C GLU A 32 46.64 -18.86 0.88
N THR A 33 46.39 -18.38 2.09
CA THR A 33 46.94 -18.96 3.34
C THR A 33 46.08 -20.07 3.93
N LEU A 34 44.87 -20.28 3.41
CA LEU A 34 43.91 -21.26 3.91
C LEU A 34 44.01 -22.60 3.17
N GLY A 35 43.88 -23.71 3.92
CA GLY A 35 43.66 -25.04 3.34
C GLY A 35 42.31 -25.15 2.63
N VAL A 36 42.10 -26.24 1.87
CA VAL A 36 40.90 -26.46 1.04
C VAL A 36 39.60 -26.32 1.85
N THR A 37 39.52 -26.91 3.05
CA THR A 37 38.36 -26.82 3.94
C THR A 37 38.08 -25.38 4.39
N GLY A 38 39.14 -24.60 4.66
CA GLY A 38 39.03 -23.18 5.03
C GLY A 38 38.48 -22.33 3.88
N LYS A 39 38.88 -22.63 2.64
CA LYS A 39 38.37 -21.97 1.43
C LYS A 39 36.87 -22.24 1.22
N ILE A 40 36.42 -23.48 1.43
CA ILE A 40 34.99 -23.85 1.32
C ILE A 40 34.17 -23.11 2.39
N LEU A 41 34.61 -23.13 3.65
CA LEU A 41 33.91 -22.44 4.74
C LEU A 41 33.85 -20.93 4.51
N ALA A 42 34.97 -20.31 4.12
CA ALA A 42 35.02 -18.89 3.80
C ALA A 42 34.08 -18.52 2.64
N SER A 43 33.98 -19.39 1.62
CA SER A 43 33.07 -19.19 0.49
C SER A 43 31.60 -19.23 0.91
N LEU A 44 31.23 -20.19 1.78
CA LEU A 44 29.87 -20.31 2.32
C LEU A 44 29.49 -19.10 3.18
N VAL A 45 30.37 -18.68 4.09
CA VAL A 45 30.15 -17.50 4.93
C VAL A 45 30.00 -16.25 4.06
N SER A 46 30.87 -16.09 3.06
CA SER A 46 30.79 -14.96 2.13
C SER A 46 29.46 -14.95 1.39
N LEU A 47 28.99 -16.10 0.86
CA LEU A 47 27.72 -16.20 0.17
C LEU A 47 26.54 -15.77 1.05
N ILE A 48 26.52 -16.23 2.31
CA ILE A 48 25.48 -15.86 3.28
C ILE A 48 25.55 -14.36 3.59
N SER A 49 26.75 -13.82 3.85
CA SER A 49 26.93 -12.39 4.11
C SER A 49 26.51 -11.53 2.91
N PHE A 50 26.87 -11.95 1.69
CA PHE A 50 26.46 -11.27 0.47
C PHE A 50 24.94 -11.29 0.30
N TYR A 51 24.30 -12.44 0.50
CA TYR A 51 22.85 -12.51 0.44
C TYR A 51 22.16 -11.63 1.49
N ALA A 52 22.70 -11.57 2.71
CA ALA A 52 22.20 -10.69 3.76
C ALA A 52 22.31 -9.21 3.39
N VAL A 53 23.45 -8.78 2.83
CA VAL A 53 23.66 -7.41 2.34
C VAL A 53 22.70 -7.11 1.19
N PHE A 54 22.55 -8.02 0.24
CA PHE A 54 21.58 -7.87 -0.87
C PHE A 54 20.16 -7.66 -0.34
N ALA A 55 19.71 -8.53 0.56
CA ALA A 55 18.37 -8.46 1.14
C ALA A 55 18.14 -7.12 1.87
N LEU A 56 19.14 -6.65 2.62
CA LEU A 56 19.07 -5.37 3.33
C LEU A 56 19.01 -4.18 2.37
N VAL A 57 19.90 -4.13 1.37
CA VAL A 57 19.94 -3.07 0.35
C VAL A 57 18.63 -3.04 -0.44
N ARG A 58 18.16 -4.21 -0.90
CA ARG A 58 16.89 -4.35 -1.61
C ARG A 58 15.73 -3.81 -0.77
N ARG A 59 15.64 -4.19 0.51
CA ARG A 59 14.59 -3.72 1.42
C ARG A 59 14.62 -2.21 1.60
N LEU A 60 15.80 -1.62 1.73
CA LEU A 60 15.97 -0.17 1.90
C LEU A 60 15.60 0.59 0.61
N LEU A 61 16.02 0.10 -0.55
CA LEU A 61 15.66 0.68 -1.85
C LEU A 61 14.16 0.59 -2.13
N LEU A 62 13.51 -0.53 -1.82
CA LEU A 62 12.04 -0.66 -1.93
C LEU A 62 11.33 0.35 -1.03
N LYS A 63 11.77 0.48 0.22
CA LYS A 63 11.19 1.46 1.16
C LYS A 63 11.34 2.90 0.66
N LEU A 64 12.48 3.24 0.03
CA LEU A 64 12.70 4.56 -0.56
C LEU A 64 11.86 4.79 -1.82
N ALA A 65 11.82 3.82 -2.72
CA ALA A 65 11.07 3.89 -3.97
C ALA A 65 9.56 4.03 -3.72
N LEU A 66 9.05 3.35 -2.69
CA LEU A 66 7.63 3.34 -2.34
C LEU A 66 7.29 4.24 -1.16
N LYS A 67 8.21 5.11 -0.69
CA LYS A 67 8.03 5.93 0.52
C LYS A 67 6.75 6.77 0.51
N HIS A 68 6.33 7.21 -0.66
CA HIS A 68 5.14 8.03 -0.83
C HIS A 68 3.85 7.23 -0.79
N ILE A 69 3.90 5.91 -0.99
CA ILE A 69 2.76 4.99 -0.95
C ILE A 69 2.63 4.33 0.42
N LEU A 70 3.75 3.82 0.95
CA LEU A 70 3.76 3.01 2.17
C LEU A 70 3.31 3.79 3.40
N GLY A 71 2.84 3.05 4.40
CA GLY A 71 2.34 3.57 5.67
C GLY A 71 0.83 3.74 5.69
N ASP A 72 0.38 4.55 6.64
CA ASP A 72 -1.03 4.69 6.96
C ASP A 72 -1.68 5.85 6.19
N TRP A 73 -2.96 5.67 5.95
CA TRP A 73 -3.84 6.55 5.19
C TRP A 73 -5.24 6.50 5.79
N MET A 74 -5.98 7.59 5.63
CA MET A 74 -7.40 7.64 5.93
C MET A 74 -8.11 8.09 4.66
N TYR A 75 -9.26 7.49 4.36
CA TYR A 75 -9.98 7.78 3.14
C TYR A 75 -11.48 7.93 3.36
N VAL A 76 -12.11 8.62 2.39
CA VAL A 76 -13.55 8.74 2.23
C VAL A 76 -13.92 8.17 0.86
N THR A 77 -14.92 7.30 0.83
CA THR A 77 -15.58 6.83 -0.40
C THR A 77 -16.94 7.46 -0.55
N TYR A 78 -17.34 7.74 -1.79
CA TYR A 78 -18.67 8.27 -2.11
C TYR A 78 -19.14 7.67 -3.44
N PRO A 79 -20.46 7.46 -3.61
CA PRO A 79 -21.01 6.92 -4.84
C PRO A 79 -20.76 7.89 -6.01
N HIS A 80 -20.51 7.33 -7.19
CA HIS A 80 -20.37 8.09 -8.42
C HIS A 80 -21.35 7.52 -9.44
N ARG A 81 -22.35 8.34 -9.83
CA ARG A 81 -23.29 7.97 -10.89
C ARG A 81 -22.63 8.25 -12.25
N THR A 82 -22.29 7.17 -12.94
CA THR A 82 -21.84 7.18 -14.33
C THR A 82 -23.01 7.53 -15.24
N ASP A 83 -23.29 8.82 -15.44
CA ASP A 83 -24.01 9.27 -16.64
C ASP A 83 -23.16 10.26 -17.45
N GLU A 84 -22.21 10.97 -16.82
CA GLU A 84 -21.29 11.87 -17.52
C GLU A 84 -19.87 11.68 -16.95
N GLY A 85 -18.93 11.28 -17.81
CA GLY A 85 -17.56 10.87 -17.44
C GLY A 85 -16.63 11.98 -16.95
N GLU A 86 -17.15 12.95 -16.18
CA GLU A 86 -16.34 13.95 -15.49
C GLU A 86 -16.05 13.54 -14.04
N ASP A 87 -14.82 13.81 -13.59
CA ASP A 87 -14.43 13.73 -12.18
C ASP A 87 -15.37 14.63 -11.35
N CYS A 88 -16.36 14.04 -10.69
CA CYS A 88 -17.22 14.77 -9.76
C CYS A 88 -16.35 15.42 -8.68
N ASP A 89 -16.34 16.75 -8.63
CA ASP A 89 -15.78 17.49 -7.50
C ASP A 89 -16.74 17.33 -6.31
N PRO A 90 -16.37 16.61 -5.24
CA PRO A 90 -17.24 16.37 -4.10
C PRO A 90 -17.62 17.66 -3.37
N ALA A 91 -16.85 18.75 -3.52
CA ALA A 91 -17.21 20.06 -2.99
C ALA A 91 -18.37 20.72 -3.77
N LYS A 92 -18.66 20.24 -4.99
CA LYS A 92 -19.73 20.74 -5.87
C LYS A 92 -20.87 19.75 -6.03
N ALA A 93 -20.59 18.46 -5.89
CA ALA A 93 -21.61 17.43 -5.81
C ALA A 93 -22.26 17.53 -4.44
N ASN A 94 -23.57 17.78 -4.39
CA ASN A 94 -24.36 17.81 -3.16
C ASN A 94 -24.49 16.37 -2.61
N ILE A 95 -23.38 15.81 -2.13
CA ILE A 95 -23.27 14.42 -1.66
C ILE A 95 -23.91 14.36 -0.29
N ASP A 96 -24.87 13.44 -0.15
CA ASP A 96 -25.47 13.12 1.13
C ASP A 96 -24.39 12.60 2.10
N PRO A 97 -24.17 13.26 3.26
CA PRO A 97 -23.19 12.82 4.25
C PRO A 97 -23.37 11.36 4.69
N ASP A 98 -24.61 10.86 4.70
CA ASP A 98 -24.93 9.48 5.11
C ASP A 98 -24.54 8.44 4.05
N SER A 99 -24.22 8.88 2.83
CA SER A 99 -23.71 8.02 1.74
C SER A 99 -22.19 7.86 1.74
N LEU A 100 -21.49 8.54 2.67
CA LEU A 100 -20.04 8.49 2.77
C LEU A 100 -19.59 7.23 3.51
N GLY A 101 -18.62 6.52 2.92
CA GLY A 101 -17.89 5.46 3.58
C GLY A 101 -16.55 5.97 4.09
N PHE A 102 -16.13 5.52 5.26
CA PHE A 102 -14.86 5.91 5.87
C PHE A 102 -13.96 4.69 6.03
N GLY A 103 -12.65 4.86 5.87
CA GLY A 103 -11.72 3.76 6.08
C GLY A 103 -10.33 4.19 6.48
N TYR A 104 -9.70 3.34 7.29
CA TYR A 104 -8.29 3.43 7.63
C TYR A 104 -7.53 2.40 6.80
N MET A 105 -6.57 2.87 6.00
CA MET A 105 -5.86 2.09 5.00
C MET A 105 -4.37 2.02 5.32
N ARG A 106 -3.81 0.81 5.23
CA ARG A 106 -2.38 0.56 5.45
C ARG A 106 -1.75 -0.10 4.22
N PHE A 107 -0.76 0.59 3.65
CA PHE A 107 0.11 0.02 2.63
C PHE A 107 1.41 -0.50 3.26
N SER A 108 1.69 -1.77 3.02
CA SER A 108 2.92 -2.43 3.46
C SER A 108 3.53 -3.22 2.31
N THR A 109 4.76 -3.70 2.47
CA THR A 109 5.37 -4.67 1.56
C THR A 109 5.51 -6.00 2.28
N ASP A 110 5.20 -7.09 1.61
CA ASP A 110 5.54 -8.42 2.11
C ASP A 110 7.04 -8.74 1.95
N GLU A 111 7.45 -9.94 2.36
CA GLU A 111 8.83 -10.42 2.26
C GLU A 111 9.32 -10.51 0.80
N THR A 112 8.39 -10.71 -0.15
CA THR A 112 8.70 -10.77 -1.57
C THR A 112 8.85 -9.37 -2.19
N GLY A 113 8.45 -8.32 -1.47
CA GLY A 113 8.45 -6.93 -1.92
C GLY A 113 7.17 -6.53 -2.69
N GLN A 114 6.12 -7.36 -2.64
CA GLN A 114 4.82 -7.01 -3.19
C GLN A 114 4.06 -6.11 -2.22
N ILE A 115 3.27 -5.19 -2.77
CA ILE A 115 2.46 -4.27 -1.97
C ILE A 115 1.24 -5.02 -1.44
N ARG A 116 1.04 -4.94 -0.13
CA ARG A 116 -0.16 -5.38 0.56
C ARG A 116 -0.97 -4.18 1.01
N TYR A 117 -2.26 -4.27 0.78
CA TYR A 117 -3.27 -3.31 1.21
C TYR A 117 -4.20 -3.99 2.21
N CYS A 118 -4.37 -3.36 3.35
CA CYS A 118 -5.31 -3.74 4.40
C CYS A 118 -6.10 -2.51 4.80
N VAL A 119 -7.38 -2.69 5.08
CA VAL A 119 -8.29 -1.61 5.44
C VAL A 119 -9.22 -2.05 6.55
N ASP A 120 -9.42 -1.15 7.49
CA ASP A 120 -10.53 -1.20 8.46
C ASP A 120 -11.61 -0.22 8.00
N LEU A 121 -12.86 -0.69 7.91
CA LEU A 121 -14.01 0.06 7.40
C LEU A 121 -14.84 0.64 8.53
N PHE A 122 -15.35 1.86 8.37
CA PHE A 122 -16.14 2.58 9.37
C PHE A 122 -17.38 3.24 8.75
N ASN A 123 -18.48 3.26 9.51
CA ASN A 123 -19.74 3.90 9.12
C ASN A 123 -19.75 5.42 9.36
N SER A 124 -18.82 5.94 10.17
CA SER A 124 -18.81 7.36 10.54
C SER A 124 -17.40 7.93 10.62
N PHE A 125 -17.29 9.22 10.35
CA PHE A 125 -16.06 9.97 10.51
C PHE A 125 -15.58 9.95 11.97
N GLN A 126 -16.51 10.04 12.94
CA GLN A 126 -16.19 10.01 14.36
C GLN A 126 -15.55 8.68 14.77
N SER A 127 -16.13 7.55 14.37
CA SER A 127 -15.60 6.21 14.68
C SER A 127 -14.21 6.00 14.11
N LEU A 128 -13.97 6.45 12.86
CA LEU A 128 -12.65 6.42 12.25
C LEU A 128 -11.64 7.29 13.05
N CYS A 129 -12.02 8.50 13.45
CA CYS A 129 -11.16 9.36 14.27
C CYS A 129 -10.88 8.78 15.66
N ASP A 130 -11.88 8.19 16.31
CA ASP A 130 -11.73 7.54 17.60
C ASP A 130 -10.79 6.33 17.51
N TYR A 131 -10.88 5.55 16.43
CA TYR A 131 -9.95 4.46 16.15
C TYR A 131 -8.50 4.94 15.99
N VAL A 132 -8.27 5.97 15.17
CA VAL A 132 -6.91 6.42 14.83
C VAL A 132 -6.26 7.25 15.94
N TYR A 133 -7.03 8.12 16.61
CA TYR A 133 -6.45 9.13 17.52
C TYR A 133 -6.75 8.89 19.01
N ARG A 134 -7.72 8.04 19.34
CA ARG A 134 -8.10 7.78 20.75
C ARG A 134 -7.81 6.35 21.20
N ASP A 135 -7.18 5.54 20.34
CA ASP A 135 -6.74 4.17 20.63
C ASP A 135 -7.85 3.30 21.25
N LYS A 136 -9.10 3.51 20.79
CA LYS A 136 -10.28 2.79 21.28
C LYS A 136 -10.41 1.35 20.76
N GLY A 137 -9.37 0.82 20.12
CA GLY A 137 -9.27 -0.60 19.77
C GLY A 137 -10.45 -1.16 18.98
N GLY A 138 -10.62 -0.75 17.71
CA GLY A 138 -11.36 -1.51 16.68
C GLY A 138 -12.84 -1.86 16.87
N GLU A 139 -13.47 -1.59 18.02
CA GLU A 139 -14.85 -2.04 18.32
C GLU A 139 -15.90 -1.45 17.36
N ASP A 140 -15.60 -0.30 16.75
CA ASP A 140 -16.49 0.39 15.81
C ASP A 140 -16.23 0.05 14.33
N ALA A 141 -15.24 -0.80 14.03
CA ALA A 141 -15.00 -1.24 12.67
C ALA A 141 -16.16 -2.13 12.20
N ILE A 142 -16.67 -1.86 11.00
CA ILE A 142 -17.83 -2.59 10.44
C ILE A 142 -17.42 -3.73 9.50
N GLY A 143 -16.13 -3.85 9.26
CA GLY A 143 -15.55 -4.79 8.32
C GLY A 143 -14.09 -4.48 8.01
N ASP A 144 -13.50 -5.33 7.20
CA ASP A 144 -12.14 -5.20 6.71
C ASP A 144 -12.08 -5.40 5.20
N ALA A 145 -11.07 -4.83 4.55
CA ALA A 145 -10.75 -5.16 3.16
C ALA A 145 -9.27 -5.45 2.99
N ILE A 146 -8.97 -6.50 2.23
CA ILE A 146 -7.59 -6.91 1.94
C ILE A 146 -7.36 -7.00 0.44
N SER A 147 -6.14 -6.68 0.01
CA SER A 147 -5.75 -6.90 -1.39
C SER A 147 -5.51 -8.37 -1.65
N LEU A 148 -6.14 -8.89 -2.70
CA LEU A 148 -5.84 -10.19 -3.29
C LEU A 148 -4.65 -10.08 -4.26
N ALA A 149 -4.57 -8.96 -4.98
CA ALA A 149 -3.48 -8.66 -5.89
C ALA A 149 -3.29 -7.14 -5.98
N ALA A 150 -2.04 -6.71 -6.14
CA ALA A 150 -1.71 -5.30 -6.35
C ALA A 150 -0.66 -5.16 -7.46
N GLU A 151 -0.93 -4.26 -8.39
CA GLU A 151 -0.02 -3.87 -9.45
C GLU A 151 0.27 -2.37 -9.35
N LEU A 152 1.54 -2.02 -9.48
CA LEU A 152 2.03 -0.66 -9.51
C LEU A 152 2.40 -0.30 -10.95
N ASN A 153 1.72 0.67 -11.53
CA ASN A 153 1.97 1.12 -12.90
C ASN A 153 3.09 2.21 -12.93
N THR A 154 3.64 2.46 -14.13
CA THR A 154 4.82 3.28 -14.44
C THR A 154 4.95 4.55 -13.60
N ASN A 155 6.15 4.74 -13.03
CA ASN A 155 6.56 5.81 -12.12
C ASN A 155 6.03 5.72 -10.67
N GLY A 156 5.33 4.65 -10.30
CA GLY A 156 4.95 4.40 -8.91
C GLY A 156 3.92 5.38 -8.35
N GLN A 157 3.12 5.97 -9.24
CA GLN A 157 2.05 6.90 -8.88
C GLN A 157 0.66 6.30 -9.07
N ARG A 158 0.57 5.12 -9.67
CA ARG A 158 -0.70 4.44 -9.93
C ARG A 158 -0.69 3.04 -9.34
N ILE A 159 -1.71 2.72 -8.57
CA ILE A 159 -1.89 1.41 -7.94
C ILE A 159 -3.20 0.83 -8.44
N HIS A 160 -3.15 -0.35 -9.05
CA HIS A 160 -4.30 -1.12 -9.45
C HIS A 160 -4.39 -2.31 -8.51
N LEU A 161 -5.50 -2.49 -7.82
CA LEU A 161 -5.63 -3.57 -6.85
C LEU A 161 -6.98 -4.26 -6.92
N LEU A 162 -6.93 -5.58 -6.75
CA LEU A 162 -8.09 -6.43 -6.53
C LEU A 162 -8.23 -6.58 -5.02
N TYR A 163 -9.43 -6.35 -4.49
CA TYR A 163 -9.70 -6.45 -3.07
C TYR A 163 -10.85 -7.41 -2.77
N HIS A 164 -10.82 -7.94 -1.55
CA HIS A 164 -11.91 -8.66 -0.92
C HIS A 164 -12.28 -7.91 0.35
N ALA A 165 -13.52 -7.44 0.44
CA ALA A 165 -14.08 -6.78 1.60
C ALA A 165 -15.04 -7.72 2.32
N ARG A 166 -14.86 -7.82 3.64
CA ARG A 166 -15.67 -8.64 4.55
C ARG A 166 -16.34 -7.71 5.55
N PHE A 167 -17.58 -8.00 5.89
CA PHE A 167 -18.35 -7.19 6.83
C PHE A 167 -18.69 -8.01 8.06
N ILE A 168 -18.65 -7.38 9.23
CA ILE A 168 -18.96 -8.05 10.50
C ILE A 168 -20.47 -8.34 10.61
N GLU A 169 -21.30 -7.45 10.08
CA GLU A 169 -22.75 -7.63 10.05
C GLU A 169 -23.12 -8.79 9.12
N ALA A 170 -23.73 -9.85 9.68
CA ALA A 170 -24.14 -11.06 8.95
C ALA A 170 -25.11 -10.79 7.77
N ALA A 171 -25.77 -9.63 7.74
CA ALA A 171 -26.65 -9.21 6.64
C ALA A 171 -25.90 -8.65 5.42
N LYS A 172 -24.64 -8.23 5.60
CA LYS A 172 -23.79 -7.73 4.51
C LYS A 172 -22.98 -8.89 3.94
N ARG A 173 -23.14 -9.13 2.64
CA ARG A 173 -22.35 -10.12 1.91
C ARG A 173 -20.95 -9.58 1.67
N ASP A 174 -19.98 -10.49 1.68
CA ASP A 174 -18.63 -10.26 1.19
C ASP A 174 -18.65 -9.68 -0.22
N ARG A 175 -17.70 -8.81 -0.50
CA ARG A 175 -17.58 -8.15 -1.80
C ARG A 175 -16.19 -8.33 -2.36
N TYR A 176 -16.14 -8.59 -3.66
CA TYR A 176 -14.91 -8.47 -4.42
C TYR A 176 -14.95 -7.14 -5.17
N GLY A 177 -13.79 -6.69 -5.63
CA GLY A 177 -13.75 -5.45 -6.36
C GLY A 177 -12.39 -5.07 -6.89
N ARG A 178 -12.40 -3.97 -7.63
CA ARG A 178 -11.22 -3.33 -8.20
C ARG A 178 -11.12 -1.92 -7.68
N LEU A 179 -9.91 -1.53 -7.30
CA LEU A 179 -9.58 -0.17 -6.87
C LEU A 179 -8.40 0.34 -7.70
N PHE A 180 -8.59 1.51 -8.29
CA PHE A 180 -7.56 2.21 -9.05
C PHE A 180 -7.19 3.48 -8.30
N LEU A 181 -5.95 3.60 -7.86
CA LEU A 181 -5.46 4.71 -7.06
C LEU A 181 -4.42 5.51 -7.83
N ASN A 182 -4.51 6.82 -7.71
CA ASN A 182 -3.52 7.79 -8.14
C ASN A 182 -2.94 8.47 -6.90
N VAL A 183 -1.64 8.29 -6.69
CA VAL A 183 -0.89 8.84 -5.55
C VAL A 183 -0.22 10.14 -5.99
N ARG A 184 -0.55 11.23 -5.30
CA ARG A 184 0.00 12.55 -5.55
C ARG A 184 1.19 12.81 -4.62
N ARG A 185 2.13 13.65 -5.10
CA ARG A 185 3.34 14.02 -4.33
C ARG A 185 3.03 14.83 -3.08
N ASP A 186 1.89 15.50 -3.04
CA ASP A 186 1.41 16.26 -1.89
C ASP A 186 0.97 15.38 -0.72
N GLY A 187 0.96 14.04 -0.88
CA GLY A 187 0.51 13.11 0.17
C GLY A 187 -0.99 12.89 0.18
N SER A 188 -1.68 13.21 -0.92
CA SER A 188 -3.07 12.80 -1.16
C SER A 188 -3.14 11.63 -2.16
N MET A 189 -4.25 10.88 -2.12
CA MET A 189 -4.60 9.90 -3.13
C MET A 189 -6.03 10.12 -3.60
N THR A 190 -6.27 9.86 -4.87
CA THR A 190 -7.62 9.76 -5.43
C THR A 190 -7.77 8.43 -6.14
N GLY A 191 -8.98 7.91 -6.22
CA GLY A 191 -9.18 6.66 -6.92
C GLY A 191 -10.61 6.31 -7.22
N THR A 192 -10.79 5.37 -8.13
CA THR A 192 -12.08 4.79 -8.46
C THR A 192 -12.16 3.38 -7.91
N TRP A 193 -13.28 3.04 -7.31
CA TRP A 193 -13.56 1.70 -6.82
C TRP A 193 -14.80 1.15 -7.51
N SER A 194 -14.79 -0.16 -7.73
CA SER A 194 -15.93 -0.91 -8.23
C SER A 194 -16.02 -2.20 -7.44
N SER A 195 -17.23 -2.58 -7.04
CA SER A 195 -17.45 -3.82 -6.30
C SER A 195 -18.53 -4.68 -6.93
N ASP A 196 -18.32 -5.98 -6.87
CA ASP A 196 -19.22 -7.04 -7.28
C ASP A 196 -19.46 -8.05 -6.15
N ILE A 197 -20.59 -8.74 -6.21
CA ILE A 197 -20.85 -9.93 -5.39
C ILE A 197 -20.52 -11.14 -6.26
N ASP A 198 -19.69 -12.03 -5.74
CA ASP A 198 -19.38 -13.35 -6.31
C ASP A 198 -18.92 -13.33 -7.79
N GLY A 199 -18.28 -12.24 -8.25
CA GLY A 199 -17.73 -12.15 -9.60
C GLY A 199 -18.75 -11.99 -10.73
N ALA A 200 -20.04 -11.84 -10.42
CA ALA A 200 -21.13 -11.99 -11.38
C ALA A 200 -21.80 -10.68 -11.82
N GLN A 201 -21.85 -9.66 -10.95
CA GLN A 201 -22.52 -8.38 -11.25
C GLN A 201 -21.87 -7.20 -10.51
N ILE A 202 -21.51 -6.14 -11.26
CA ILE A 202 -21.07 -4.86 -10.67
C ILE A 202 -22.28 -4.21 -9.98
N LEU A 203 -22.18 -4.00 -8.68
CA LEU A 203 -23.28 -3.47 -7.85
C LEU A 203 -23.11 -2.00 -7.51
N SER A 204 -21.86 -1.57 -7.38
CA SER A 204 -21.55 -0.20 -7.01
C SER A 204 -20.21 0.23 -7.55
N VAL A 205 -20.18 1.48 -7.99
CA VAL A 205 -18.99 2.19 -8.42
C VAL A 205 -18.96 3.51 -7.66
N GLY A 206 -17.77 3.94 -7.29
CA GLY A 206 -17.60 5.20 -6.62
C GLY A 206 -16.20 5.74 -6.74
N GLN A 207 -16.03 6.86 -6.07
CA GLN A 207 -14.74 7.53 -5.96
C GLN A 207 -14.25 7.39 -4.53
N MET A 208 -12.94 7.50 -4.38
CA MET A 208 -12.21 7.46 -3.14
C MET A 208 -11.26 8.66 -3.10
N ARG A 209 -11.21 9.36 -1.97
CA ARG A 209 -10.15 10.32 -1.69
C ARG A 209 -9.50 9.99 -0.36
N ALA A 210 -8.17 9.97 -0.34
CA ALA A 210 -7.40 9.67 0.86
C ALA A 210 -6.31 10.72 1.10
N THR A 211 -5.92 10.84 2.36
CA THR A 211 -4.75 11.59 2.77
C THR A 211 -4.11 10.91 3.97
N ARG A 212 -2.90 11.33 4.31
CA ARG A 212 -2.22 10.90 5.54
C ARG A 212 -3.03 11.29 6.79
N PRO A 213 -2.99 10.47 7.86
CA PRO A 213 -3.78 10.69 9.06
C PRO A 213 -3.65 12.10 9.63
N GLU A 214 -2.46 12.66 9.70
CA GLU A 214 -2.22 13.99 10.28
C GLU A 214 -2.92 15.15 9.52
N ARG A 215 -3.33 14.93 8.26
CA ARG A 215 -4.04 15.93 7.45
C ARG A 215 -5.52 15.62 7.23
N PHE A 216 -5.95 14.42 7.62
CA PHE A 216 -7.29 13.92 7.30
C PHE A 216 -8.43 14.76 7.89
N PRO A 217 -8.38 15.24 9.15
CA PRO A 217 -9.50 16.00 9.70
C PRO A 217 -9.78 17.31 8.97
N GLY A 218 -8.73 18.07 8.65
CA GLY A 218 -8.86 19.31 7.88
C GLY A 218 -9.30 19.05 6.44
N PHE A 219 -8.79 17.98 5.82
CA PHE A 219 -9.19 17.55 4.49
C PHE A 219 -10.68 17.16 4.43
N ALA A 220 -11.16 16.35 5.37
CA ALA A 220 -12.54 15.88 5.43
C ALA A 220 -13.52 17.04 5.64
N LYS A 221 -13.20 17.96 6.56
CA LYS A 221 -13.98 19.17 6.78
C LYS A 221 -14.07 20.04 5.53
N ASN A 222 -12.94 20.32 4.88
CA ASN A 222 -12.90 21.24 3.73
C ASN A 222 -13.49 20.64 2.44
N THR A 223 -13.47 19.31 2.31
CA THR A 223 -13.88 18.63 1.07
C THR A 223 -15.30 18.08 1.14
N PHE A 224 -15.71 17.60 2.30
CA PHE A 224 -16.99 16.91 2.51
C PHE A 224 -17.87 17.55 3.59
N GLY A 225 -17.40 18.62 4.25
CA GLY A 225 -18.16 19.30 5.31
C GLY A 225 -18.29 18.52 6.62
N VAL A 226 -17.55 17.41 6.79
CA VAL A 226 -17.69 16.52 7.96
C VAL A 226 -16.68 16.89 9.06
N THR A 227 -17.14 16.91 10.32
CA THR A 227 -16.31 17.22 11.49
C THR A 227 -16.55 16.27 12.65
N VAL A 228 -15.55 16.14 13.54
CA VAL A 228 -15.68 15.49 14.85
C VAL A 228 -16.59 16.38 15.70
N SER A 229 -17.62 15.80 16.32
CA SER A 229 -18.52 16.48 17.25
C SER A 229 -17.89 16.66 18.62
#